data_AF-A0A1A0V7S0-F1
#
_entry.id   AF-A0A1A0V7S0-F1
#
_cell.length_a   1.000
_cell.length_b   1.000
_cell.length_c   1.000
_cell.angle_alpha   90.00
_cell.angle_beta   90.00
_cell.angle_gamma   90.00
#
_symmetry.space_group_name_H-M   'P 1'
#
loop_
_entity.id
_entity.type
_entity.pdbx_description
1 polymer ?
#
loop_
_entity_poly.entity_id
_entity_poly.type
_entity_poly.pdbx_seq_one_letter_code
_entity_poly.pdbx_strand_id
1 'polypeptide(L)'
;MGRVIYKLTEWSTAPAKLTYANRTIRLDGYTLQPVNTVELLGLNRTRIVLLVVSPHADPDQAHAVMMTAAGPNNALTVDSLLTISAKEEKARV
;
A
#
# COMPACT_ATOMS: atom_id res chain seq x y z
N MET A 1 -21.08 -0.20 -3.64
CA MET A 1 -20.32 0.59 -2.66
C MET A 1 -18.85 0.22 -2.75
N GLY A 2 -17.95 1.20 -2.67
CA GLY A 2 -16.51 0.94 -2.68
C GLY A 2 -16.07 0.27 -1.37
N ARG A 3 -14.98 -0.49 -1.42
CA ARG A 3 -14.40 -1.15 -0.25
C ARG A 3 -12.89 -0.95 -0.21
N VAL A 4 -12.36 -0.82 1.00
CA VAL A 4 -10.94 -0.90 1.31
C VAL A 4 -10.74 -2.17 2.11
N ILE A 5 -9.88 -3.04 1.63
CA ILE A 5 -9.52 -4.32 2.25
C ILE A 5 -8.09 -4.21 2.75
N TYR A 6 -7.86 -4.61 3.99
CA TYR A 6 -6.56 -4.49 4.65
C TYR A 6 -6.36 -5.62 5.66
N LYS A 7 -5.10 -5.81 6.10
CA LYS A 7 -4.77 -6.79 7.14
C LYS A 7 -5.05 -6.22 8.54
N LEU A 8 -5.93 -6.86 9.31
CA LEU A 8 -6.32 -6.39 10.65
C LEU A 8 -5.16 -6.23 11.63
N THR A 9 -4.14 -7.08 11.52
CA THR A 9 -3.00 -7.09 12.46
C THR A 9 -2.00 -5.97 12.22
N GLU A 10 -2.12 -5.24 11.11
CA GLU A 10 -1.14 -4.23 10.69
C GLU A 10 -1.65 -2.80 10.86
N TRP A 11 -2.96 -2.62 10.87
CA TRP A 11 -3.60 -1.32 10.96
C TRP A 11 -4.18 -1.11 12.35
N SER A 12 -4.06 0.12 12.86
CA SER A 12 -4.82 0.55 14.03
C SER A 12 -6.32 0.37 13.79
N THR A 13 -7.10 0.21 14.87
CA THR A 13 -8.55 0.07 14.78
C THR A 13 -9.15 1.20 13.93
N ALA A 14 -9.77 0.81 12.81
CA ALA A 14 -10.41 1.71 11.87
C ALA A 14 -11.95 1.65 12.04
N PRO A 15 -12.68 2.73 11.70
CA PRO A 15 -14.13 2.68 11.67
C PRO A 15 -14.62 1.71 10.59
N ALA A 16 -15.80 1.11 10.76
CA ALA A 16 -16.34 0.18 9.75
C ALA A 16 -16.68 0.86 8.40
N LYS A 17 -16.91 2.18 8.41
CA LYS A 17 -17.27 2.98 7.24
C LYS A 17 -16.60 4.35 7.28
N LEU A 18 -16.18 4.82 6.11
CA LEU A 18 -15.65 6.15 5.88
C LEU A 18 -16.53 6.86 4.84
N THR A 19 -16.97 8.08 5.14
CA THR A 19 -17.69 8.92 4.17
C THR A 19 -16.73 9.94 3.59
N TYR A 20 -16.56 9.92 2.27
CA TYR A 20 -15.72 10.87 1.54
C TYR A 20 -16.43 11.30 0.25
N ALA A 21 -16.46 12.59 -0.05
CA ALA A 21 -17.10 13.15 -1.25
C ALA A 21 -18.54 12.62 -1.48
N ASN A 22 -19.35 12.57 -0.40
CA ASN A 22 -20.71 12.03 -0.39
C ASN A 22 -20.82 10.55 -0.80
N ARG A 23 -19.72 9.79 -0.73
CA ARG A 23 -19.67 8.34 -0.96
C ARG A 23 -19.28 7.63 0.31
N THR A 24 -20.02 6.58 0.63
CA THR A 24 -19.69 5.68 1.74
C THR A 24 -18.78 4.55 1.23
N ILE A 25 -17.63 4.43 1.87
CA ILE A 25 -16.62 3.40 1.64
C ILE A 25 -16.62 2.48 2.85
N ARG A 26 -16.68 1.17 2.62
CA ARG A 26 -16.53 0.19 3.71
C ARG A 26 -15.06 -0.11 3.94
N LEU A 27 -14.64 -0.15 5.19
CA LEU A 27 -13.32 -0.60 5.59
C LEU A 27 -13.47 -2.04 6.10
N ASP A 28 -13.10 -3.01 5.27
CA ASP A 28 -13.25 -4.43 5.56
C ASP A 28 -11.87 -5.01 5.93
N GLY A 29 -11.58 -5.17 7.22
CA GLY A 29 -10.35 -5.79 7.69
C GLY A 29 -10.42 -7.31 7.71
N TYR A 30 -9.35 -7.98 7.29
CA TYR A 30 -9.23 -9.45 7.29
C TYR A 30 -7.89 -9.91 7.87
N THR A 31 -7.80 -11.18 8.29
CA THR A 31 -6.59 -11.74 8.93
C THR A 31 -5.55 -12.27 7.92
N LEU A 32 -6.01 -12.75 6.76
CA LEU A 32 -5.17 -13.43 5.76
C LEU A 32 -4.68 -12.53 4.62
N GLN A 33 -4.92 -11.23 4.70
CA GLN A 33 -4.46 -10.32 3.65
C GLN A 33 -2.93 -10.14 3.71
N PRO A 34 -2.28 -9.88 2.56
CA PRO A 34 -0.85 -9.57 2.52
C PRO A 34 -0.53 -8.36 3.40
N VAL A 35 0.63 -8.38 4.03
CA VAL A 35 1.15 -7.23 4.79
C VAL A 35 1.59 -6.11 3.84
N ASN A 36 1.68 -4.88 4.34
CA ASN A 36 2.13 -3.69 3.62
C ASN A 36 1.31 -3.40 2.36
N THR A 37 0.05 -3.83 2.33
CA THR A 37 -0.84 -3.57 1.20
C THR A 37 -2.22 -3.16 1.65
N VAL A 38 -2.87 -2.35 0.82
CA VAL A 38 -4.32 -2.12 0.88
C VAL A 38 -4.93 -2.38 -0.48
N GLU A 39 -6.06 -3.06 -0.48
CA GLU A 39 -6.82 -3.35 -1.68
C GLU A 39 -8.05 -2.44 -1.77
N LEU A 40 -8.19 -1.79 -2.92
CA LEU A 40 -9.32 -0.93 -3.25
C LEU A 40 -10.22 -1.65 -4.26
N LEU A 41 -11.47 -1.87 -3.86
CA LEU A 41 -12.52 -2.39 -4.74
C LEU A 41 -13.48 -1.27 -5.11
N GLY A 42 -13.44 -0.89 -6.39
CA GLY A 42 -14.33 0.09 -6.99
C GLY A 42 -15.74 -0.47 -7.27
N LEU A 43 -16.67 0.42 -7.62
CA LEU A 43 -18.06 0.07 -7.91
C LEU A 43 -18.19 -0.87 -9.13
N ASN A 44 -17.26 -0.78 -10.07
CA ASN A 44 -17.25 -1.58 -11.30
C ASN A 44 -16.44 -2.88 -11.15
N ARG A 45 -16.23 -3.35 -9.92
CA ARG A 45 -15.32 -4.48 -9.59
C ARG A 45 -13.87 -4.24 -10.01
N THR A 46 -13.50 -3.00 -10.31
CA THR A 46 -12.10 -2.63 -10.53
C THR A 46 -11.33 -2.80 -9.24
N ARG A 47 -10.23 -3.55 -9.31
CA ARG A 47 -9.37 -3.85 -8.17
C ARG A 47 -8.03 -3.15 -8.36
N ILE A 48 -7.62 -2.39 -7.35
CA ILE A 48 -6.30 -1.78 -7.27
C ILE A 48 -5.67 -2.23 -5.95
N VAL A 49 -4.45 -2.76 -5.99
CA VAL A 49 -3.68 -3.05 -4.79
C VAL A 49 -2.60 -2.00 -4.68
N LEU A 50 -2.53 -1.32 -3.53
CA LEU A 50 -1.52 -0.31 -3.25
C LEU A 50 -0.53 -0.87 -2.24
N LEU A 51 0.76 -0.69 -2.53
CA LEU A 51 1.83 -0.82 -1.54
C LEU A 51 1.70 0.28 -0.50
N VAL A 52 1.93 -0.07 0.76
CA VAL A 52 1.95 0.85 1.89
C VAL A 52 3.37 0.87 2.43
N VAL A 53 3.97 2.05 2.47
CA VAL A 53 5.24 2.28 3.17
C VAL A 53 4.90 2.88 4.54
N SER A 54 5.45 2.29 5.61
CA SER A 54 5.21 2.78 6.97
C SER A 54 5.63 4.25 7.09
N PRO A 55 4.85 5.12 7.76
CA PRO A 55 5.27 6.49 8.03
C PRO A 55 6.48 6.58 8.98
N HIS A 56 6.85 5.47 9.61
CA HIS A 56 8.04 5.34 10.46
C HIS A 56 9.23 4.68 9.73
N ALA A 57 9.10 4.36 8.44
CA ALA A 57 10.22 3.86 7.66
C ALA A 57 11.34 4.91 7.57
N ASP A 58 12.58 4.46 7.41
CA ASP A 58 13.69 5.35 7.13
C ASP A 58 13.36 6.21 5.88
N PRO A 59 13.51 7.55 5.94
CA PRO A 59 13.08 8.43 4.84
C PRO A 59 13.76 8.12 3.51
N ASP A 60 15.06 7.80 3.52
CA ASP A 60 15.81 7.50 2.29
C ASP A 60 15.36 6.15 1.72
N GLN A 61 15.14 5.16 2.58
CA GLN A 61 14.54 3.89 2.19
C GLN A 61 13.14 4.09 1.60
N ALA A 62 12.26 4.81 2.30
CA ALA A 62 10.89 5.08 1.86
C ALA A 62 10.87 5.76 0.48
N HIS A 63 11.75 6.73 0.28
CA HIS A 63 11.94 7.39 -1.01
C HIS A 63 12.35 6.39 -2.09
N ALA A 64 13.39 5.59 -1.86
CA ALA A 64 13.87 4.60 -2.83
C ALA A 64 12.80 3.57 -3.21
N VAL A 65 12.05 3.07 -2.21
CA VAL A 65 10.92 2.15 -2.42
C VAL A 65 9.85 2.80 -3.31
N MET A 66 9.42 4.03 -2.97
CA MET A 66 8.38 4.73 -3.73
C MET A 66 8.81 5.04 -5.17
N MET A 67 10.04 5.50 -5.37
CA MET A 67 10.58 5.82 -6.69
C MET A 67 10.72 4.56 -7.56
N THR A 68 11.19 3.46 -6.97
CA THR A 68 11.29 2.19 -7.67
C THR A 68 9.91 1.67 -8.03
N ALA A 69 8.96 1.65 -7.08
CA ALA A 69 7.59 1.19 -7.30
C ALA A 69 6.86 1.98 -8.39
N ALA A 70 7.10 3.29 -8.48
CA ALA A 70 6.52 4.17 -9.50
C ALA A 70 7.14 4.01 -10.90
N GLY A 71 8.24 3.24 -11.03
CA GLY A 71 8.89 2.97 -12.30
C GLY A 71 7.95 2.31 -13.32
N PRO A 72 7.99 2.72 -14.60
CA PRO A 72 7.13 2.13 -15.63
C PRO A 72 7.41 0.63 -15.77
N ASN A 73 6.34 -0.16 -15.91
CA ASN A 73 6.41 -1.62 -16.05
C ASN A 73 7.16 -2.34 -14.91
N ASN A 74 7.27 -1.74 -13.72
CA ASN A 74 7.85 -2.43 -12.57
C ASN A 74 6.99 -3.65 -12.20
N ALA A 75 7.65 -4.81 -12.08
CA ALA A 75 7.05 -6.09 -11.74
C ALA A 75 7.62 -6.70 -10.44
N LEU A 76 8.36 -5.92 -9.64
CA LEU A 76 8.87 -6.35 -8.34
C LEU A 76 7.72 -6.64 -7.38
N THR A 77 7.93 -7.63 -6.51
CA THR A 77 6.99 -7.95 -5.45
C THR A 77 7.04 -6.90 -4.33
N VAL A 78 6.01 -6.87 -3.49
CA VAL A 78 5.97 -6.02 -2.29
C VAL A 78 7.18 -6.28 -1.39
N ASP A 79 7.51 -7.55 -1.15
CA ASP A 79 8.65 -7.92 -0.32
C ASP A 79 9.96 -7.43 -0.93
N SER A 80 10.16 -7.61 -2.25
CA SER A 80 11.35 -7.12 -2.94
C SER A 80 11.47 -5.60 -2.86
N LEU A 81 10.37 -4.88 -3.07
CA LEU A 81 10.34 -3.42 -2.95
C LEU A 81 10.74 -2.99 -1.54
N LEU A 82 10.19 -3.61 -0.49
CA LEU A 82 10.47 -3.23 0.90
C LEU A 82 11.89 -3.59 1.37
N THR A 83 12.58 -4.50 0.68
CA THR A 83 14.00 -4.79 0.93
C THR A 83 14.98 -3.83 0.27
N ILE A 84 14.51 -2.92 -0.61
CA ILE A 84 15.36 -1.91 -1.23
C ILE A 84 15.93 -1.01 -0.14
N SER A 85 17.26 -0.94 -0.08
CA SER A 85 17.97 0.02 0.77
C SER A 85 18.37 1.22 -0.07
N ALA A 86 18.38 2.41 0.53
CA ALA A 86 18.85 3.65 -0.11
C ALA A 86 20.29 3.56 -0.68
N LYS A 87 21.03 2.49 -0.36
CA LYS A 87 22.41 2.27 -0.80
C LYS A 87 22.54 1.92 -2.29
N GLU A 88 21.45 1.53 -2.97
CA GLU A 88 21.49 1.22 -4.41
C GLU A 88 21.50 2.49 -5.30
N GLU A 89 21.02 3.63 -4.80
CA GLU A 89 21.00 4.91 -5.53
C GLU A 89 22.42 5.52 -5.67
N LYS A 90 23.27 5.35 -4.64
CA LYS A 90 24.65 5.90 -4.65
C LYS A 90 25.63 5.14 -5.55
N ALA A 91 25.27 3.98 -6.09
CA ALA A 91 26.12 3.23 -7.01
C ALA A 91 25.95 3.67 -8.48
N ARG A 92 25.07 4.65 -8.75
CA ARG A 92 24.70 5.07 -10.12
C ARG A 92 24.95 6.56 -10.41
N VAL A 93 25.84 7.20 -9.65
CA VAL A 93 26.32 8.57 -9.88
C VAL A 93 27.82 8.57 -10.13
#